data_AF-A0A967Z2I8-F1
#
_entry.id   AF-A0A967Z2I8-F1
#
_cell.length_a   1.000
_cell.length_b   1.000
_cell.length_c   1.000
_cell.angle_alpha   90.00
_cell.angle_beta   90.00
_cell.angle_gamma   90.00
#
_symmetry.space_group_name_H-M   'P 1'
#
loop_
_entity.id
_entity.type
_entity.pdbx_description
1 polymer ?
#
loop_
_entity_poly.entity_id
_entity_poly.type
_entity_poly.pdbx_seq_one_letter_code
_entity_poly.pdbx_strand_id
1 'polypeptide(L)' 'MTLTEADGDQAVRRMEIYQKESEKRLVRFLAPADQRGISFLSLPDEIKYLYLPAFRRVRRIASHMENQKFAGTDFSY' A
#
# COMPACT_ATOMS: atom_id res chain seq x y z
N MET A 1 2.28 12.04 0.23
CA MET A 1 1.05 12.60 -0.37
C MET A 1 0.13 12.96 0.78
N THR A 2 -0.39 14.18 0.83
CA THR A 2 -1.30 14.63 1.89
C THR A 2 -2.72 14.34 1.45
N LEU A 3 -3.44 13.48 2.18
CA LEU A 3 -4.85 13.22 1.98
C LEU A 3 -5.59 13.98 3.08
N THR A 4 -6.44 14.95 2.70
CA THR A 4 -7.24 15.72 3.65
C THR A 4 -8.63 15.11 3.70
N GLU A 5 -8.94 14.41 4.79
CA GLU A 5 -10.29 13.95 5.08
C GLU A 5 -11.12 15.10 5.70
N ALA A 6 -12.44 15.04 5.54
CA ALA A 6 -13.37 16.15 5.75
C ALA A 6 -13.47 16.69 7.19
N ASP A 7 -12.79 16.06 8.16
CA ASP A 7 -12.88 16.37 9.60
C ASP A 7 -11.63 17.12 10.14
N GLY A 8 -10.74 17.58 9.26
CA GLY A 8 -9.56 18.35 9.64
C GLY A 8 -8.37 17.52 10.15
N ASP A 9 -8.50 16.20 10.21
CA ASP A 9 -7.43 15.28 10.61
C ASP A 9 -6.42 15.10 9.46
N GLN A 10 -5.30 15.82 9.52
CA GLN A 10 -4.22 15.73 8.52
C GLN A 10 -3.34 14.51 8.79
N ALA A 11 -3.74 13.35 8.28
CA ALA A 11 -2.87 12.18 8.27
C ALA A 11 -1.76 12.37 7.22
N VAL A 12 -0.59 12.88 7.64
CA VAL A 12 0.59 12.99 6.77
C VAL A 12 1.14 11.59 6.46
N ARG A 13 0.71 11.03 5.32
CA ARG A 13 1.22 9.75 4.83
C ARG A 13 2.57 9.94 4.13
N ARG A 14 3.61 9.34 4.73
CA ARG A 14 4.94 9.23 4.09
C ARG A 14 5.10 7.83 3.54
N MET A 15 5.54 7.74 2.28
CA MET A 15 5.76 6.48 1.60
C MET A 15 7.01 6.56 0.74
N GLU A 16 7.68 5.43 0.58
CA GLU A 16 8.76 5.24 -0.38
C GLU A 16 8.23 4.41 -1.55
N ILE A 17 8.66 4.77 -2.75
CA ILE A 17 8.32 4.03 -3.97
C ILE A 17 9.63 3.65 -4.63
N TYR A 18 9.83 2.37 -4.83
CA TYR A 18 10.91 1.82 -5.64
C TYR A 18 10.29 1.30 -6.92
N GLN A 19 10.83 1.72 -8.05
CA GLN A 19 10.43 1.23 -9.36
C GLN A 19 11.65 0.66 -10.06
N LYS A 20 11.49 -0.54 -10.60
CA LYS A 20 12.48 -1.17 -11.46
C LYS A 20 11.81 -1.51 -12.76
N GLU A 21 12.34 -0.98 -13.86
CA GLU A 21 11.71 -1.09 -15.18
C GLU A 21 10.28 -0.51 -15.16
N SER A 22 9.47 -0.85 -16.16
CA SER A 22 8.07 -0.42 -16.22
C SER A 22 7.14 -1.25 -15.33
N GLU A 23 7.52 -2.48 -14.98
CA GLU A 23 6.56 -3.49 -14.49
C GLU A 23 6.73 -3.87 -13.01
N LYS A 24 7.87 -3.54 -12.38
CA LYS A 24 8.12 -3.88 -10.97
C LYS A 24 8.05 -2.63 -10.11
N ARG A 25 7.14 -2.65 -9.14
CA ARG A 25 6.93 -1.52 -8.23
C ARG A 25 6.78 -1.99 -6.80
N LEU A 26 7.53 -1.39 -5.89
CA LEU A 26 7.39 -1.57 -4.45
C LEU A 26 6.98 -0.25 -3.82
N VAL A 27 5.86 -0.22 -3.12
CA VAL A 27 5.42 0.91 -2.30
C VAL A 27 5.55 0.50 -0.84
N ARG A 28 6.15 1.34 0.00
CA ARG A 28 6.29 1.10 1.44
C ARG A 28 5.83 2.32 2.21
N PHE A 29 4.96 2.12 3.19
CA PHE A 29 4.51 3.18 4.09
C PHE A 29 5.53 3.38 5.22
N LEU A 30 5.89 4.63 5.48
CA LEU A 30 6.81 5.05 6.55
C LEU A 30 6.08 5.76 7.70
N ALA A 31 4.96 6.42 7.39
CA ALA A 31 4.11 7.11 8.36
C ALA A 31 2.65 7.13 7.84
N PRO A 32 1.64 7.20 8.74
CA PRO A 32 1.74 7.21 10.21
C PRO A 32 2.19 5.86 10.83
N ALA A 33 2.39 5.81 12.15
CA ALA A 33 3.05 4.68 12.83
C ALA A 33 2.25 3.36 12.73
N ASP A 34 0.93 3.45 12.69
CA ASP A 34 -0.04 2.39 12.42
C ASP A 34 0.11 1.78 11.01
N GLN A 35 0.54 2.58 10.03
CA GLN A 35 0.76 2.14 8.65
C GLN A 35 2.23 1.80 8.35
N ARG A 36 3.16 2.14 9.24
CA ARG A 36 4.60 1.98 9.01
C ARG A 36 4.96 0.52 8.73
N GLY A 37 5.65 0.30 7.62
CA GLY A 37 6.15 -1.00 7.19
C GLY A 37 5.18 -1.79 6.31
N ILE A 38 3.90 -1.39 6.22
CA ILE A 38 2.99 -1.96 5.22
C ILE A 38 3.61 -1.71 3.84
N SER A 39 3.71 -2.77 3.04
CA SER A 39 4.34 -2.69 1.73
C SER A 39 3.52 -3.42 0.67
N PHE A 40 3.52 -2.87 -0.54
CA PHE A 40 2.84 -3.41 -1.71
C PHE A 40 3.85 -3.64 -2.82
N LEU A 41 3.88 -4.86 -3.35
CA LEU A 41 4.73 -5.24 -4.46
C LEU A 41 3.84 -5.57 -5.66
N SER A 42 4.01 -4.84 -6.75
CA SER A 42 3.45 -5.14 -8.05
C SER A 42 4.54 -5.71 -8.95
N LEU A 43 4.21 -6.80 -9.64
CA LEU A 43 5.05 -7.51 -10.59
C LEU A 43 4.29 -7.63 -11.94
N PRO A 44 4.96 -8.08 -13.01
CA PRO A 44 4.30 -8.49 -14.24
C PRO A 44 3.18 -9.53 -14.01
N ASP A 45 2.35 -9.75 -15.02
CA ASP A 45 1.24 -10.72 -15.01
C ASP A 45 0.19 -10.48 -13.91
N GLU A 46 -0.04 -9.21 -13.58
CA GLU A 46 -0.99 -8.78 -12.54
C GLU A 46 -0.70 -9.38 -11.15
N ILE A 47 0.54 -9.79 -10.89
CA ILE A 47 0.92 -10.37 -9.60
C ILE A 47 1.15 -9.24 -8.60
N LYS A 48 0.21 -9.11 -7.66
CA LYS A 48 0.30 -8.16 -6.54
C LYS A 48 0.48 -8.88 -5.20
N TYR A 49 1.38 -8.39 -4.37
CA TYR A 49 1.59 -8.84 -3.00
C TYR A 49 1.42 -7.69 -2.01
N LEU A 50 0.88 -8.03 -0.85
CA LEU A 50 0.81 -7.18 0.31
C LEU A 50 1.64 -7.81 1.43
N TYR A 51 2.46 -6.99 2.08
CA TYR A 51 3.15 -7.34 3.31
C TYR A 51 2.55 -6.57 4.50
N LEU A 52 2.19 -7.33 5.53
CA LEU A 52 1.68 -6.81 6.80
C LEU A 52 2.70 -7.03 7.91
N PRO A 53 3.39 -5.99 8.39
CA PRO A 53 4.45 -6.12 9.39
C PRO A 53 3.93 -6.62 10.74
N ALA A 54 2.72 -6.19 11.15
CA ALA A 54 2.08 -6.60 12.40
C ALA A 54 1.90 -8.12 12.51
N PHE A 55 1.68 -8.78 11.37
CA PHE A 55 1.50 -10.24 11.29
C PHE A 55 2.71 -10.97 10.71
N ARG A 56 3.77 -10.23 10.32
CA ARG A 56 4.91 -10.74 9.54
C ARG A 56 4.48 -11.63 8.37
N ARG A 57 3.37 -11.27 7.72
CA ARG A 57 2.69 -12.11 6.72
C ARG A 57 2.64 -11.43 5.37
N VAL A 58 2.91 -12.21 4.33
CA VAL A 58 2.69 -11.83 2.93
C VAL A 58 1.39 -12.45 2.43
N ARG A 59 0.58 -11.68 1.72
CA ARG A 59 -0.64 -12.13 1.05
C ARG A 59 -0.57 -11.79 -0.43
N ARG A 60 -0.93 -12.72 -1.30
CA ARG A 60 -1.16 -12.44 -2.72
C ARG A 60 -2.55 -11.79 -2.85
N ILE A 61 -2.62 -10.70 -3.60
CA ILE A 61 -3.87 -10.05 -3.97
C ILE A 61 -4.25 -10.62 -5.33
N ALA A 62 -5.45 -11.17 -5.46
CA ALA A 62 -5.99 -11.59 -6.74
C ALA A 62 -6.55 -10.37 -7.48
N SER A 63 -6.45 -10.31 -8.81
CA SER A 63 -6.87 -9.16 -9.62
C SER A 63 -8.32 -8.73 -9.35
N HIS A 64 -9.22 -9.68 -9.02
CA HIS A 64 -10.62 -9.38 -8.68
C HIS A 64 -10.82 -8.66 -7.33
N MET A 65 -9.79 -8.59 -6.47
CA MET A 65 -9.86 -7.94 -5.16
C MET A 65 -9.24 -6.53 -5.16
N GLU A 66 -8.84 -6.01 -6.33
CA GLU A 66 -8.16 -4.71 -6.45
C GLU A 66 -9.01 -3.53 -5.97
N ASN A 67 -10.33 -3.60 -6.17
CA ASN A 67 -11.25 -2.54 -5.75
C ASN A 67 -11.67 -2.59 -4.27
N GLN A 68 -11.11 -3.49 -3.46
CA GLN A 68 -11.40 -3.53 -2.02
C GLN A 68 -10.47 -2.60 -1.25
N LYS A 69 -11.05 -1.62 -0.54
CA LYS A 69 -10.32 -0.80 0.43
C LYS A 69 -9.62 -1.70 1.45
N PHE A 70 -8.29 -1.81 1.34
CA PHE A 70 -7.54 -2.68 2.23
C PHE A 70 -7.05 -1.91 3.46
N ALA A 71 -7.33 -2.46 4.64
CA ALA A 71 -6.87 -1.95 5.95
C ALA A 71 -7.22 -0.48 6.25
N GLY A 72 -8.41 -0.02 5.86
CA GLY A 72 -8.83 1.36 6.11
C GLY A 72 -7.99 2.41 5.37
N THR A 73 -7.18 1.97 4.40
CA THR A 73 -6.43 2.88 3.54
C THR A 73 -7.28 3.23 2.32
N ASP A 74 -7.29 4.51 1.94
CA ASP A 74 -7.95 5.01 0.71
C ASP A 74 -7.29 4.56 -0.60
N PHE A 75 -6.50 3.49 -0.57
CA PHE A 75 -5.92 2.91 -1.76
C PHE A 75 -6.90 1.92 -2.38
N SER A 76 -7.49 2.31 -3.52
CA SER A 76 -8.02 1.38 -4.52
C SER A 76 -6.86 0.94 -5.43
N TYR A 77 -6.72 -0.36 -5.69
CA TYR A 77 -5.65 -0.94 -6.53
C TYR A 77 -5.96 -0.94 -8.01
#